data_AF-A0AAD9RN57-F1
#
_entry.id   AF-A0AAD9RN57-F1
#
_cell.length_a   1.000
_cell.length_b   1.000
_cell.length_c   1.000
_cell.angle_alpha   90.00
_cell.angle_beta   90.00
_cell.angle_gamma   90.00
#
_symmetry.space_group_name_H-M   'P 1'
#
loop_
_entity.id
_entity.type
_entity.pdbx_description
1 polymer ?
#
loop_
_entity_poly.entity_id
_entity_poly.type
_entity_poly.pdbx_seq_one_letter_code
_entity_poly.pdbx_strand_id
1 'polypeptide(L)'
;MVQNKATQAPGKLQTNIIVIEKKRRKLSIPKDLNLVDCWNIMGPEIAEEFGEGYSHIPYCLESNAYKIGNIFVPAEVQVKCFRATEIVKILGPLVNFAIKSKTNSKFLNPSVTPVKRQPDAPNLQVILANKKRELVFTGYNCQFLDKPVDMVVEANITIDRSSHPDLAEAKWFGLITGVFVTKNFELRVQREQFSRTMYIGEEMQTLLFKYEICWINTNGYVINTTKKKTDMRWASIMEHPSDSLPLPKLAVISK
;
A
#
# COMPACT_ATOMS: atom_id res chain seq x y z
N MET A 1 -43.19 11.07 45.49
CA MET A 1 -42.07 10.15 45.20
C MET A 1 -42.46 9.30 44.01
N VAL A 2 -42.08 9.71 42.80
CA VAL A 2 -42.20 8.89 41.58
C VAL A 2 -40.91 9.11 40.81
N GLN A 3 -40.05 8.09 40.79
CA GLN A 3 -38.81 8.09 40.03
C GLN A 3 -39.14 7.90 38.55
N ASN A 4 -38.92 8.93 37.73
CA ASN A 4 -38.87 8.77 36.28
C ASN A 4 -37.51 8.18 35.92
N LYS A 5 -37.51 6.89 35.55
CA LYS A 5 -36.42 6.25 34.80
C LYS A 5 -36.34 6.90 33.43
N ALA A 6 -35.30 7.71 33.21
CA ALA A 6 -34.90 8.13 31.87
C ALA A 6 -34.30 6.92 31.15
N THR A 7 -35.03 6.41 30.17
CA THR A 7 -34.53 5.44 29.19
C THR A 7 -33.46 6.11 28.34
N GLN A 8 -32.19 5.82 28.61
CA GLN A 8 -31.09 6.21 27.73
C GLN A 8 -31.21 5.40 26.43
N ALA A 9 -31.35 6.11 25.31
CA ALA A 9 -31.23 5.53 23.98
C ALA A 9 -29.81 4.93 23.81
N PRO A 10 -29.68 3.79 23.11
CA PRO A 10 -28.38 3.16 22.90
C PRO A 10 -27.46 4.11 22.13
N GLY A 11 -26.24 4.27 22.68
CA GLY A 11 -25.26 5.23 22.22
C GLY A 11 -24.98 5.11 20.72
N LYS A 12 -25.10 6.23 20.02
CA LYS A 12 -24.35 6.43 18.78
C LYS A 12 -22.88 6.23 19.15
N LEU A 13 -22.26 5.16 18.65
CA LEU A 13 -20.81 5.06 18.58
C LEU A 13 -20.33 6.32 17.85
N GLN A 14 -19.82 7.30 18.61
CA GLN A 14 -19.04 8.39 18.04
C GLN A 14 -17.84 7.74 17.37
N THR A 15 -17.96 7.54 16.05
CA THR A 15 -16.84 7.13 15.24
C THR A 15 -16.00 8.38 15.09
N ASN A 16 -14.97 8.51 15.92
CA ASN A 16 -14.02 9.59 15.82
C ASN A 16 -13.46 9.61 14.38
N ILE A 17 -13.59 10.73 13.67
CA ILE A 17 -13.00 10.92 12.33
C ILE A 17 -11.94 12.00 12.47
N ILE A 18 -10.72 11.68 12.06
CA ILE A 18 -9.67 12.69 11.88
C ILE A 18 -9.88 13.30 10.50
N VAL A 19 -10.15 14.61 10.44
CA VAL A 19 -10.38 15.34 9.19
C VAL A 19 -9.19 16.24 8.90
N ILE A 20 -8.60 16.10 7.72
CA ILE A 20 -7.58 17.00 7.19
C ILE A 20 -8.11 17.69 5.95
N GLU A 21 -8.14 19.02 5.98
CA GLU A 21 -8.52 19.84 4.83
C GLU A 21 -7.33 20.64 4.29
N LYS A 22 -7.02 20.44 3.00
CA LYS A 22 -6.00 21.20 2.29
C LYS A 22 -6.62 22.00 1.15
N LYS A 23 -6.58 23.34 1.28
CA LYS A 23 -6.96 24.25 0.20
C LYS A 23 -5.82 24.38 -0.81
N ARG A 24 -6.06 23.99 -2.06
CA ARG A 24 -5.06 24.00 -3.14
C ARG A 24 -5.32 25.12 -4.13
N ARG A 25 -4.29 25.93 -4.45
CA ARG A 25 -4.38 26.94 -5.52
C ARG A 25 -4.59 26.30 -6.90
N LYS A 26 -3.91 25.18 -7.15
CA LYS A 26 -4.06 24.36 -8.36
C LYS A 26 -4.38 22.93 -7.92
N LEU A 27 -5.51 22.40 -8.37
CA LEU A 27 -5.92 21.00 -8.21
C LEU A 27 -6.33 20.50 -9.58
N SER A 28 -5.64 19.51 -10.14
CA SER A 28 -5.84 19.04 -11.51
C SER A 28 -6.55 17.69 -11.52
N ILE A 29 -7.88 17.69 -11.45
CA ILE A 29 -8.70 16.47 -11.60
C ILE A 29 -8.91 16.19 -13.10
N PRO A 30 -8.71 14.94 -13.57
CA PRO A 30 -8.93 14.57 -14.96
C PRO A 30 -10.40 14.79 -15.38
N LYS A 31 -10.67 14.91 -16.69
CA LYS A 31 -12.02 15.26 -17.20
C LYS A 31 -13.02 14.10 -17.05
N ASP A 32 -12.53 12.89 -17.19
CA ASP A 32 -13.27 11.64 -17.07
C ASP A 32 -13.46 11.16 -15.62
N LEU A 33 -12.87 11.90 -14.65
CA LEU A 33 -12.87 11.53 -13.23
C LEU A 33 -12.26 10.12 -13.00
N ASN A 34 -11.22 9.77 -13.78
CA ASN A 34 -10.47 8.53 -13.58
C ASN A 34 -9.93 8.43 -12.13
N LEU A 35 -10.23 7.32 -11.46
CA LEU A 35 -10.00 7.18 -10.02
C LEU A 35 -8.54 6.85 -9.71
N VAL A 36 -7.85 6.10 -10.57
CA VAL A 36 -6.40 5.84 -10.45
C VAL A 36 -5.61 7.15 -10.56
N ASP A 37 -5.96 8.01 -11.52
CA ASP A 37 -5.35 9.33 -11.65
C ASP A 37 -5.64 10.23 -10.45
N CYS A 38 -6.87 10.19 -9.93
CA CYS A 38 -7.23 10.93 -8.72
C CYS A 38 -6.47 10.41 -7.48
N TRP A 39 -6.24 9.11 -7.40
CA TRP A 39 -5.41 8.52 -6.36
C TRP A 39 -3.94 8.97 -6.46
N ASN A 40 -3.38 9.11 -7.66
CA ASN A 40 -2.02 9.63 -7.84
C ASN A 40 -1.86 11.10 -7.35
N ILE A 41 -2.97 11.82 -7.15
CA ILE A 41 -2.99 13.13 -6.51
C ILE A 41 -3.16 12.98 -4.99
N MET A 42 -4.06 12.10 -4.54
CA MET A 42 -4.44 11.95 -3.14
C MET A 42 -3.46 11.12 -2.30
N GLY A 43 -2.97 10.00 -2.83
CA GLY A 43 -2.06 9.08 -2.14
C GLY A 43 -0.81 9.76 -1.57
N PRO A 44 -0.07 10.60 -2.34
CA PRO A 44 1.05 11.37 -1.81
C PRO A 44 0.69 12.25 -0.61
N GLU A 45 -0.51 12.86 -0.62
CA GLU A 45 -0.98 13.74 0.45
C GLU A 45 -1.27 12.95 1.73
N ILE A 46 -1.87 11.77 1.61
CA ILE A 46 -2.09 10.86 2.74
C ILE A 46 -0.75 10.37 3.29
N ALA A 47 0.21 10.06 2.42
CA ALA A 47 1.55 9.62 2.81
C ALA A 47 2.34 10.72 3.55
N GLU A 48 2.21 11.97 3.13
CA GLU A 48 2.86 13.11 3.78
C GLU A 48 2.32 13.35 5.19
N GLU A 49 0.99 13.27 5.37
CA GLU A 49 0.36 13.56 6.66
C GLU A 49 0.51 12.45 7.70
N PHE A 50 0.41 11.18 7.27
CA PHE A 50 0.32 10.05 8.20
C PHE A 50 1.40 8.99 8.01
N GLY A 51 2.15 9.09 6.91
CA GLY A 51 2.99 8.02 6.40
C GLY A 51 4.48 8.31 6.52
N GLU A 52 4.99 8.77 7.67
CA GLU A 52 6.44 8.97 7.81
C GLU A 52 7.19 7.66 7.47
N GLY A 53 8.03 7.72 6.44
CA GLY A 53 8.73 6.57 5.87
C GLY A 53 7.88 5.62 5.01
N TYR A 54 6.57 5.82 4.92
CA TYR A 54 5.67 5.13 4.00
C TYR A 54 5.64 5.82 2.62
N SER A 55 5.26 5.04 1.62
CA SER A 55 4.90 5.49 0.27
C SER A 55 3.47 5.06 -0.01
N HIS A 56 2.71 5.84 -0.77
CA HIS A 56 1.41 5.40 -1.25
C HIS A 56 1.57 4.26 -2.25
N ILE A 57 0.60 3.34 -2.30
CA ILE A 57 0.56 2.35 -3.38
C ILE A 57 0.37 3.06 -4.72
N PRO A 58 1.06 2.66 -5.80
CA PRO A 58 0.97 3.32 -7.10
C PRO A 58 -0.41 3.13 -7.77
N TYR A 59 -1.08 2.02 -7.50
CA TYR A 59 -2.39 1.67 -8.10
C TYR A 59 -3.37 1.33 -6.98
N CYS A 60 -4.31 2.23 -6.67
CA CYS A 60 -5.23 2.08 -5.53
C CYS A 60 -6.09 0.81 -5.57
N LEU A 61 -6.41 0.33 -6.76
CA LEU A 61 -7.21 -0.88 -6.99
C LEU A 61 -6.40 -2.17 -6.82
N GLU A 62 -5.09 -2.06 -6.70
CA GLU A 62 -4.17 -3.20 -6.49
C GLU A 62 -3.69 -3.30 -5.03
N SER A 63 -4.37 -2.63 -4.10
CA SER A 63 -4.14 -2.63 -2.65
C SER A 63 -3.82 -4.00 -2.06
N ASN A 64 -4.49 -5.05 -2.53
CA ASN A 64 -4.30 -6.44 -2.07
C ASN A 64 -2.92 -7.02 -2.38
N ALA A 65 -2.16 -6.43 -3.30
CA ALA A 65 -0.83 -6.88 -3.66
C ALA A 65 0.27 -6.37 -2.72
N TYR A 66 0.00 -5.30 -1.97
CA TYR A 66 0.97 -4.64 -1.11
C TYR A 66 0.78 -5.10 0.33
N LYS A 67 1.34 -6.26 0.69
CA LYS A 67 1.21 -6.85 2.03
C LYS A 67 2.57 -7.02 2.69
N ILE A 68 2.63 -6.94 4.02
CA ILE A 68 3.86 -7.24 4.77
C ILE A 68 4.32 -8.65 4.39
N GLY A 69 5.61 -8.80 4.08
CA GLY A 69 6.18 -10.08 3.63
C GLY A 69 6.11 -10.31 2.13
N ASN A 70 5.40 -9.48 1.36
CA ASN A 70 5.49 -9.51 -0.09
C ASN A 70 6.79 -8.86 -0.57
N ILE A 71 7.30 -9.36 -1.70
CA ILE A 71 8.48 -8.82 -2.38
C ILE A 71 8.12 -8.16 -3.71
N PHE A 72 8.97 -7.22 -4.10
CA PHE A 72 9.04 -6.66 -5.44
C PHE A 72 10.47 -6.71 -5.97
N VAL A 73 10.61 -6.67 -7.28
CA VAL A 73 11.90 -6.79 -7.96
C VAL A 73 12.02 -5.79 -9.09
N PRO A 74 13.25 -5.38 -9.46
CA PRO A 74 13.52 -4.78 -10.75
C PRO A 74 13.05 -5.72 -11.86
N ALA A 75 12.25 -5.21 -12.80
CA ALA A 75 11.75 -5.99 -13.93
C ALA A 75 12.25 -5.43 -15.27
N GLU A 76 12.26 -4.11 -15.41
CA GLU A 76 12.62 -3.44 -16.65
C GLU A 76 13.39 -2.15 -16.37
N VAL A 77 14.16 -1.70 -17.36
CA VAL A 77 14.76 -0.36 -17.35
C VAL A 77 14.21 0.40 -18.55
N GLN A 78 13.43 1.43 -18.28
CA GLN A 78 12.96 2.34 -19.32
C GLN A 78 13.90 3.53 -19.45
N VAL A 79 14.39 3.77 -20.66
CA VAL A 79 15.19 4.95 -20.98
C VAL A 79 14.29 5.98 -21.65
N LYS A 80 14.01 7.09 -20.96
CA LYS A 80 13.28 8.23 -21.54
C LYS A 80 14.11 9.50 -21.34
N CYS A 81 14.33 10.25 -22.43
CA CYS A 81 15.14 11.47 -22.44
C CYS A 81 16.52 11.25 -21.78
N PHE A 82 17.23 10.18 -22.15
CA PHE A 82 18.55 9.81 -21.62
C PHE A 82 18.60 9.49 -20.12
N ARG A 83 17.46 9.33 -19.45
CA ARG A 83 17.38 8.87 -18.06
C ARG A 83 16.87 7.44 -18.03
N ALA A 84 17.73 6.53 -17.59
CA ALA A 84 17.33 5.17 -17.23
C ALA A 84 16.53 5.23 -15.93
N THR A 85 15.29 4.75 -15.98
CA THR A 85 14.42 4.61 -14.81
C THR A 85 14.12 3.14 -14.64
N GLU A 86 14.42 2.62 -13.47
CA GLU A 86 14.08 1.25 -13.12
C GLU A 86 12.58 1.14 -12.86
N ILE A 87 11.97 0.11 -13.44
CA ILE A 87 10.59 -0.27 -13.21
C ILE A 87 10.59 -1.52 -12.35
N VAL A 88 9.89 -1.43 -11.23
CA VAL A 88 9.72 -2.53 -10.29
C VAL A 88 8.33 -3.14 -10.42
N LYS A 89 8.22 -4.43 -10.13
CA LYS A 89 6.93 -5.13 -10.05
C LYS A 89 6.82 -5.95 -8.77
N ILE A 90 5.63 -6.01 -8.21
CA ILE A 90 5.30 -6.91 -7.10
C ILE A 90 5.32 -8.34 -7.63
N LEU A 91 6.03 -9.25 -6.95
CA LEU A 91 5.94 -10.70 -7.23
C LEU A 91 4.98 -11.42 -6.28
N GLY A 92 4.79 -10.90 -5.06
CA GLY A 92 3.93 -11.51 -4.04
C GLY A 92 4.72 -12.07 -2.84
N PRO A 93 4.19 -13.05 -2.10
CA PRO A 93 4.76 -13.49 -0.82
C PRO A 93 6.18 -14.04 -0.94
N LEU A 94 7.09 -13.58 -0.07
CA LEU A 94 8.49 -14.04 0.00
C LEU A 94 8.62 -15.57 0.06
N VAL A 95 7.72 -16.25 0.79
CA VAL A 95 7.75 -17.72 0.96
C VAL A 95 7.72 -18.49 -0.36
N ASN A 96 7.17 -17.89 -1.43
CA ASN A 96 7.12 -18.51 -2.75
C ASN A 96 8.45 -18.44 -3.50
N PHE A 97 9.37 -17.58 -3.06
CA PHE A 97 10.63 -17.27 -3.74
C PHE A 97 11.85 -17.53 -2.85
N ALA A 98 11.67 -18.05 -1.64
CA ALA A 98 12.75 -18.29 -0.68
C ALA A 98 13.18 -19.77 -0.64
N ILE A 99 14.49 -20.01 -0.47
CA ILE A 99 15.01 -21.35 -0.16
C ILE A 99 14.66 -21.66 1.29
N LYS A 100 13.65 -22.50 1.49
CA LYS A 100 13.07 -22.81 2.81
C LYS A 100 14.12 -23.31 3.82
N SER A 101 15.06 -24.15 3.40
CA SER A 101 16.11 -24.70 4.28
C SER A 101 17.18 -23.69 4.70
N LYS A 102 17.26 -22.54 4.03
CA LYS A 102 18.28 -21.50 4.24
C LYS A 102 17.69 -20.17 4.71
N THR A 103 16.38 -20.11 4.90
CA THR A 103 15.65 -18.91 5.30
C THR A 103 15.09 -19.14 6.69
N ASN A 104 15.22 -18.12 7.54
CA ASN A 104 14.67 -18.15 8.88
C ASN A 104 13.15 -18.38 8.82
N SER A 105 12.66 -19.36 9.58
CA SER A 105 11.28 -19.84 9.52
C SER A 105 10.23 -18.76 9.79
N LYS A 106 10.59 -17.68 10.51
CA LYS A 106 9.69 -16.53 10.73
C LYS A 106 9.28 -15.84 9.43
N PHE A 107 10.15 -15.83 8.42
CA PHE A 107 9.88 -15.25 7.10
C PHE A 107 9.12 -16.20 6.17
N LEU A 108 9.04 -17.49 6.52
CA LEU A 108 8.31 -18.49 5.76
C LEU A 108 6.84 -18.62 6.20
N ASN A 109 6.46 -17.94 7.28
CA ASN A 109 5.07 -17.89 7.71
C ASN A 109 4.29 -16.92 6.80
N PRO A 110 3.30 -17.39 6.01
CA PRO A 110 2.49 -16.52 5.16
C PRO A 110 1.62 -15.53 5.97
N SER A 111 1.45 -15.78 7.27
CA SER A 111 0.63 -15.01 8.20
C SER A 111 1.50 -14.36 9.27
N VAL A 112 2.61 -13.73 8.89
CA VAL A 112 3.43 -12.91 9.80
C VAL A 112 2.48 -12.02 10.60
N THR A 113 2.38 -12.24 11.90
CA THR A 113 1.51 -11.43 12.76
C THR A 113 2.12 -10.04 12.85
N PRO A 114 1.49 -9.03 12.24
CA PRO A 114 2.06 -7.70 12.25
C PRO A 114 1.92 -7.08 13.63
N VAL A 115 2.86 -6.21 13.98
CA VAL A 115 2.81 -5.39 15.18
C VAL A 115 2.12 -4.08 14.85
N LYS A 116 1.12 -3.70 15.64
CA LYS A 116 0.44 -2.42 15.51
C LYS A 116 1.30 -1.32 16.12
N ARG A 117 1.60 -0.29 15.33
CA ARG A 117 2.57 0.76 15.71
C ARG A 117 1.95 1.96 16.44
N GLN A 118 0.69 2.28 16.14
CA GLN A 118 -0.03 3.43 16.69
C GLN A 118 -1.39 3.01 17.23
N PRO A 119 -1.99 3.76 18.19
CA PRO A 119 -3.38 3.58 18.57
C PRO A 119 -4.27 3.66 17.31
N ASP A 120 -5.44 2.98 17.31
CA ASP A 120 -6.34 3.00 16.16
C ASP A 120 -6.58 4.45 15.73
N ALA A 121 -6.43 4.73 14.43
CA ALA A 121 -7.04 5.90 13.84
C ALA A 121 -8.49 5.46 13.49
N PRO A 122 -9.49 5.93 14.26
CA PRO A 122 -10.82 5.36 14.20
C PRO A 122 -11.40 5.45 12.78
N ASN A 123 -11.30 6.62 12.15
CA ASN A 123 -11.50 6.84 10.72
C ASN A 123 -10.64 8.05 10.29
N LEU A 124 -10.28 8.09 9.01
CA LEU A 124 -9.50 9.16 8.41
C LEU A 124 -10.28 9.80 7.25
N GLN A 125 -10.31 11.12 7.18
CA GLN A 125 -10.79 11.86 6.02
C GLN A 125 -9.76 12.89 5.56
N VAL A 126 -9.44 12.89 4.27
CA VAL A 126 -8.55 13.87 3.65
C VAL A 126 -9.29 14.56 2.51
N ILE A 127 -9.37 15.88 2.57
CA ILE A 127 -10.08 16.74 1.62
C ILE A 127 -9.07 17.65 0.93
N LEU A 128 -8.93 17.50 -0.39
CA LEU A 128 -8.19 18.42 -1.24
C LEU A 128 -9.21 19.24 -2.03
N ALA A 129 -9.29 20.54 -1.77
CA ALA A 129 -10.32 21.37 -2.37
C ALA A 129 -9.78 22.65 -3.02
N ASN A 130 -10.45 23.07 -4.09
CA ASN A 130 -10.44 24.42 -4.62
C ASN A 130 -11.86 24.81 -5.07
N LYS A 131 -12.07 26.06 -5.51
CA LYS A 131 -13.41 26.61 -5.81
C LYS A 131 -14.30 25.75 -6.73
N LYS A 132 -13.73 24.92 -7.61
CA LYS A 132 -14.49 24.13 -8.60
C LYS A 132 -14.18 22.63 -8.54
N ARG A 133 -13.27 22.20 -7.66
CA ARG A 133 -12.70 20.84 -7.69
C ARG A 133 -12.46 20.37 -6.28
N GLU A 134 -12.85 19.14 -6.02
CA GLU A 134 -12.70 18.52 -4.72
C GLU A 134 -12.34 17.05 -4.88
N LEU A 135 -11.37 16.59 -4.10
CA LEU A 135 -11.08 15.18 -3.88
C LEU A 135 -11.25 14.91 -2.39
N VAL A 136 -12.09 13.94 -2.05
CA VAL A 136 -12.29 13.48 -0.68
C VAL A 136 -11.94 12.02 -0.62
N PHE A 137 -10.96 11.69 0.22
CA PHE A 137 -10.69 10.32 0.63
C PHE A 137 -11.23 10.11 2.04
N THR A 138 -11.94 9.01 2.26
CA THR A 138 -12.35 8.58 3.61
C THR A 138 -11.96 7.12 3.82
N GLY A 139 -11.10 6.84 4.78
CA GLY A 139 -10.72 5.48 5.20
C GLY A 139 -11.32 5.15 6.56
N TYR A 140 -11.83 3.93 6.71
CA TYR A 140 -12.50 3.48 7.93
C TYR A 140 -11.70 2.40 8.67
N ASN A 141 -11.66 2.47 10.00
CA ASN A 141 -10.89 1.55 10.87
C ASN A 141 -9.42 1.43 10.41
N CYS A 142 -8.71 2.55 10.43
CA CYS A 142 -7.37 2.63 9.87
C CYS A 142 -6.30 2.13 10.86
N GLN A 143 -5.32 1.39 10.36
CA GLN A 143 -4.27 0.77 11.18
C GLN A 143 -2.89 0.88 10.54
N PHE A 144 -1.89 1.20 11.36
CA PHE A 144 -0.48 1.07 11.02
C PHE A 144 0.06 -0.26 11.52
N LEU A 145 0.52 -1.08 10.57
CA LEU A 145 1.03 -2.41 10.80
C LEU A 145 2.49 -2.44 10.36
N ASP A 146 3.36 -3.01 11.19
CA ASP A 146 4.78 -3.20 10.89
C ASP A 146 5.18 -4.67 11.12
N LYS A 147 6.19 -5.14 10.39
CA LYS A 147 6.86 -6.42 10.64
C LYS A 147 7.39 -6.43 12.08
N PRO A 148 7.34 -7.57 12.80
CA PRO A 148 8.00 -7.71 14.09
C PRO A 148 9.47 -7.24 14.09
N VAL A 149 9.89 -6.62 15.19
CA VAL A 149 11.22 -6.00 15.34
C VAL A 149 12.34 -7.05 15.28
N ASP A 150 12.07 -8.24 15.80
CA ASP A 150 12.99 -9.38 15.87
C ASP A 150 13.15 -10.15 14.54
N MET A 151 12.33 -9.84 13.52
CA MET A 151 12.51 -10.37 12.17
C MET A 151 13.58 -9.58 11.41
N VAL A 152 14.84 -9.76 11.78
CA VAL A 152 15.99 -9.16 11.08
C VAL A 152 16.12 -9.78 9.69
N VAL A 153 16.23 -8.94 8.66
CA VAL A 153 16.22 -9.37 7.24
C VAL A 153 17.60 -9.85 6.78
N GLU A 154 18.65 -9.09 7.11
CA GLU A 154 20.03 -9.40 6.73
C GLU A 154 20.46 -10.77 7.27
N ALA A 155 21.17 -11.53 6.44
CA ALA A 155 21.65 -12.89 6.71
C ALA A 155 20.58 -13.95 7.09
N ASN A 156 19.30 -13.60 7.10
CA ASN A 156 18.21 -14.48 7.52
C ASN A 156 17.30 -14.92 6.36
N ILE A 157 17.53 -14.38 5.16
CA ILE A 157 16.73 -14.68 3.96
C ILE A 157 17.66 -15.12 2.83
N THR A 158 17.29 -16.22 2.19
CA THR A 158 17.94 -16.69 0.97
C THR A 158 16.90 -16.86 -0.13
N ILE A 159 17.03 -16.09 -1.21
CA ILE A 159 16.16 -16.16 -2.38
C ILE A 159 16.56 -17.33 -3.27
N ASP A 160 15.57 -18.09 -3.73
CA ASP A 160 15.71 -19.04 -4.82
C ASP A 160 15.71 -18.27 -6.14
N ARG A 161 16.90 -17.99 -6.68
CA ARG A 161 17.07 -17.26 -7.94
C ARG A 161 16.48 -18.00 -9.15
N SER A 162 16.23 -19.30 -9.05
CA SER A 162 15.59 -20.10 -10.11
C SER A 162 14.06 -20.05 -10.06
N SER A 163 13.49 -19.50 -9.00
CA SER A 163 12.03 -19.48 -8.79
C SER A 163 11.28 -18.52 -9.72
N HIS A 164 11.95 -17.50 -10.27
CA HIS A 164 11.35 -16.51 -11.16
C HIS A 164 12.40 -15.89 -12.10
N PRO A 165 12.07 -15.62 -13.40
CA PRO A 165 13.01 -15.02 -14.34
C PRO A 165 13.63 -13.71 -13.86
N ASP A 166 12.84 -12.80 -13.28
CA ASP A 166 13.36 -11.52 -12.77
C ASP A 166 14.26 -11.67 -11.54
N LEU A 167 14.25 -12.83 -10.86
CA LEU A 167 15.14 -13.10 -9.73
C LEU A 167 16.48 -13.70 -10.16
N ALA A 168 16.57 -14.25 -11.38
CA ALA A 168 17.78 -14.92 -11.86
C ALA A 168 19.00 -13.98 -11.79
N GLU A 169 18.84 -12.74 -12.27
CA GLU A 169 19.90 -11.73 -12.35
C GLU A 169 19.68 -10.52 -11.42
N ALA A 170 18.66 -10.55 -10.57
CA ALA A 170 18.40 -9.47 -9.63
C ALA A 170 19.61 -9.22 -8.70
N LYS A 171 20.01 -7.95 -8.59
CA LYS A 171 21.01 -7.51 -7.60
C LYS A 171 20.38 -7.25 -6.23
N TRP A 172 19.08 -6.98 -6.22
CA TRP A 172 18.31 -6.68 -5.04
C TRP A 172 16.84 -7.02 -5.25
N PHE A 173 16.11 -7.20 -4.15
CA PHE A 173 14.65 -7.19 -4.12
C PHE A 173 14.17 -6.28 -3.00
N GLY A 174 12.97 -5.74 -3.12
CA GLY A 174 12.32 -4.99 -2.06
C GLY A 174 11.42 -5.89 -1.23
N LEU A 175 11.49 -5.80 0.09
CA LEU A 175 10.60 -6.49 1.02
C LEU A 175 9.65 -5.46 1.64
N ILE A 176 8.33 -5.67 1.54
CA ILE A 176 7.36 -4.84 2.25
C ILE A 176 7.40 -5.19 3.74
N THR A 177 7.74 -4.21 4.56
CA THR A 177 7.96 -4.36 6.01
C THR A 177 6.94 -3.64 6.86
N GLY A 178 6.08 -2.82 6.28
CA GLY A 178 4.97 -2.19 6.99
C GLY A 178 3.90 -1.71 6.03
N VAL A 179 2.67 -1.61 6.51
CA VAL A 179 1.52 -1.12 5.76
C VAL A 179 0.63 -0.21 6.60
N PHE A 180 0.02 0.79 5.97
CA PHE A 180 -1.15 1.47 6.47
C PHE A 180 -2.38 0.89 5.76
N VAL A 181 -3.28 0.29 6.54
CA VAL A 181 -4.45 -0.41 6.04
C VAL A 181 -5.74 0.23 6.52
N THR A 182 -6.81 0.00 5.77
CA THR A 182 -8.17 0.38 6.10
C THR A 182 -9.13 -0.76 5.79
N LYS A 183 -10.19 -0.94 6.59
CA LYS A 183 -11.19 -1.99 6.34
C LYS A 183 -12.01 -1.73 5.08
N ASN A 184 -12.28 -0.45 4.82
CA ASN A 184 -12.95 0.02 3.62
C ASN A 184 -12.63 1.49 3.43
N PHE A 185 -12.70 1.97 2.19
CA PHE A 185 -12.49 3.38 1.90
C PHE A 185 -13.40 3.89 0.79
N GLU A 186 -13.61 5.19 0.81
CA GLU A 186 -14.30 5.96 -0.20
C GLU A 186 -13.32 6.95 -0.85
N LEU A 187 -13.40 7.06 -2.18
CA LEU A 187 -12.79 8.15 -2.94
C LEU A 187 -13.89 8.88 -3.71
N ARG A 188 -14.21 10.09 -3.26
CA ARG A 188 -15.15 10.99 -3.93
C ARG A 188 -14.39 12.07 -4.69
N VAL A 189 -14.74 12.24 -5.94
CA VAL A 189 -14.15 13.17 -6.88
C VAL A 189 -15.26 14.09 -7.37
N GLN A 190 -15.06 15.40 -7.27
CA GLN A 190 -15.96 16.40 -7.81
C GLN A 190 -15.20 17.40 -8.68
N ARG A 191 -15.74 17.68 -9.86
CA ARG A 191 -15.24 18.69 -10.79
C ARG A 191 -16.43 19.43 -11.40
N GLU A 192 -16.54 20.71 -11.06
CA GLU A 192 -17.64 21.58 -11.46
C GLU A 192 -18.98 20.97 -11.06
N GLN A 193 -19.79 20.52 -12.02
CA GLN A 193 -21.09 19.89 -11.78
C GLN A 193 -21.02 18.35 -11.78
N PHE A 194 -19.88 17.77 -12.16
CA PHE A 194 -19.71 16.32 -12.27
C PHE A 194 -19.10 15.77 -10.99
N SER A 195 -19.59 14.60 -10.57
CA SER A 195 -19.04 13.87 -9.43
C SER A 195 -18.99 12.39 -9.70
N ARG A 196 -17.99 11.72 -9.13
CA ARG A 196 -17.86 10.27 -9.10
C ARG A 196 -17.42 9.85 -7.72
N THR A 197 -18.03 8.79 -7.20
CA THR A 197 -17.63 8.18 -5.93
C THR A 197 -17.31 6.72 -6.17
N MET A 198 -16.20 6.27 -5.61
CA MET A 198 -15.86 4.87 -5.50
C MET A 198 -15.84 4.46 -4.04
N TYR A 199 -16.40 3.29 -3.77
CA TYR A 199 -16.33 2.64 -2.47
C TYR A 199 -15.66 1.27 -2.64
N ILE A 200 -14.62 1.01 -1.84
CA ILE A 200 -13.95 -0.29 -1.78
C ILE A 200 -14.09 -0.85 -0.37
N GLY A 201 -14.57 -2.09 -0.24
CA GLY A 201 -14.74 -2.75 1.06
C GLY A 201 -14.47 -4.25 1.05
N GLU A 202 -14.87 -4.91 2.14
CA GLU A 202 -14.90 -6.37 2.37
C GLU A 202 -13.60 -7.04 2.86
N GLU A 203 -12.42 -6.47 2.58
CA GLU A 203 -11.13 -6.94 3.12
C GLU A 203 -10.24 -5.75 3.52
N MET A 204 -9.21 -5.98 4.34
CA MET A 204 -8.23 -4.93 4.69
C MET A 204 -7.45 -4.50 3.44
N GLN A 205 -7.59 -3.23 3.09
CA GLN A 205 -6.95 -2.60 1.93
C GLN A 205 -5.70 -1.86 2.37
N THR A 206 -4.55 -2.20 1.78
CA THR A 206 -3.33 -1.39 1.94
C THR A 206 -3.45 -0.11 1.13
N LEU A 207 -3.11 1.02 1.74
CA LEU A 207 -3.09 2.34 1.09
C LEU A 207 -1.67 2.90 1.01
N LEU A 208 -0.89 2.68 2.07
CA LEU A 208 0.52 3.05 2.13
C LEU A 208 1.36 1.85 2.55
N PHE A 209 2.62 1.81 2.14
CA PHE A 209 3.55 0.74 2.48
C PHE A 209 4.97 1.26 2.74
N LYS A 210 5.69 0.52 3.58
CA LYS A 210 7.11 0.66 3.92
C LYS A 210 7.85 -0.54 3.38
N TYR A 211 9.10 -0.34 2.99
CA TYR A 211 9.91 -1.41 2.46
C TYR A 211 11.38 -1.32 2.88
N GLU A 212 12.06 -2.46 2.76
CA GLU A 212 13.52 -2.59 2.85
C GLU A 212 14.04 -3.08 1.49
N ILE A 213 15.05 -2.39 0.95
CA ILE A 213 15.79 -2.87 -0.22
C ILE A 213 16.85 -3.84 0.27
N CYS A 214 16.79 -5.07 -0.22
CA CYS A 214 17.60 -6.20 0.20
C CYS A 214 18.59 -6.55 -0.92
N TRP A 215 19.87 -6.27 -0.72
CA TRP A 215 20.93 -6.63 -1.66
C TRP A 215 21.25 -8.11 -1.53
N ILE A 216 21.30 -8.80 -2.68
CA ILE A 216 21.52 -10.24 -2.74
C ILE A 216 22.79 -10.58 -3.49
N ASN A 217 23.52 -11.58 -3.01
CA ASN A 217 24.66 -12.14 -3.73
C ASN A 217 24.22 -13.15 -4.81
N THR A 218 25.17 -13.67 -5.58
CA THR A 218 24.94 -14.65 -6.66
C THR A 218 24.25 -15.93 -6.18
N ASN A 219 24.40 -16.28 -4.90
CA ASN A 219 23.75 -17.45 -4.29
C ASN A 219 22.36 -17.13 -3.69
N GLY A 220 21.89 -15.88 -3.83
CA GLY A 220 20.58 -15.43 -3.36
C GLY A 220 20.53 -15.00 -1.89
N TYR A 221 21.66 -15.01 -1.16
CA TYR A 221 21.68 -14.58 0.24
C TYR A 221 21.57 -13.07 0.35
N VAL A 222 20.74 -12.59 1.27
CA VAL A 222 20.68 -11.17 1.63
C VAL A 222 21.92 -10.78 2.42
N ILE A 223 22.75 -9.91 1.84
CA ILE A 223 24.03 -9.46 2.41
C ILE A 223 23.96 -8.07 3.04
N ASN A 224 22.97 -7.26 2.70
CA ASN A 224 22.79 -5.90 3.21
C ASN A 224 21.35 -5.45 3.00
N THR A 225 20.80 -4.62 3.89
CA THR A 225 19.52 -3.95 3.67
C THR A 225 19.57 -2.43 3.87
N THR A 226 18.69 -1.72 3.17
CA THR A 226 18.49 -0.28 3.40
C THR A 226 17.00 0.09 3.42
N LYS A 227 16.65 0.99 4.33
CA LYS A 227 15.32 1.61 4.44
C LYS A 227 15.22 2.93 3.69
N LYS A 228 16.27 3.32 2.95
CA LYS A 228 16.30 4.58 2.22
C LYS A 228 15.27 4.52 1.11
N LYS A 229 14.33 5.47 1.15
CA LYS A 229 13.34 5.64 0.10
C LYS A 229 14.04 5.96 -1.21
N THR A 230 13.66 5.23 -2.25
CA THR A 230 14.15 5.42 -3.61
C THR A 230 12.96 5.74 -4.51
N ASP A 231 13.14 6.69 -5.43
CA ASP A 231 12.12 6.99 -6.42
C ASP A 231 12.09 5.85 -7.45
N MET A 232 11.03 5.04 -7.39
CA MET A 232 10.82 3.89 -8.25
C MET A 232 9.55 4.07 -9.07
N ARG A 233 9.57 3.59 -10.30
CA ARG A 233 8.34 3.42 -11.09
C ARG A 233 7.81 2.02 -10.89
N TRP A 234 6.51 1.91 -10.72
CA TRP A 234 5.86 0.63 -10.48
C TRP A 234 5.13 0.18 -11.74
N ALA A 235 5.33 -1.07 -12.12
CA ALA A 235 4.45 -1.73 -13.07
C ALA A 235 3.11 -2.03 -12.39
N SER A 236 2.03 -1.85 -13.15
CA SER A 236 0.72 -2.36 -12.76
C SER A 236 0.75 -3.88 -12.80
N ILE A 237 0.02 -4.50 -11.89
CA ILE A 237 -0.20 -5.95 -11.89
C ILE A 237 -1.25 -6.31 -12.95
N MET A 238 -2.10 -5.35 -13.32
CA MET A 238 -3.02 -5.47 -14.45
C MET A 238 -2.33 -5.08 -15.75
N GLU A 239 -2.63 -5.81 -16.83
CA GLU A 239 -2.16 -5.45 -18.19
C GLU A 239 -2.71 -4.09 -18.63
N HIS A 240 -3.92 -3.75 -18.18
CA HIS A 240 -4.58 -2.49 -18.42
C HIS A 240 -5.10 -1.91 -17.11
N PRO A 241 -4.44 -0.89 -16.54
CA PRO A 241 -4.96 -0.17 -15.38
C PRO A 241 -6.32 0.42 -15.73
N SER A 242 -7.40 -0.20 -15.26
CA SER A 242 -8.76 0.28 -15.47
C SER A 242 -9.46 0.47 -14.14
N ASP A 243 -10.46 1.34 -14.11
CA ASP A 243 -11.35 1.50 -12.95
C ASP A 243 -12.38 0.35 -12.84
N SER A 244 -12.08 -0.83 -13.42
CA SER A 244 -13.01 -1.96 -13.51
C SER A 244 -12.97 -2.81 -12.23
N LEU A 245 -14.14 -3.31 -11.83
CA LEU A 245 -14.30 -4.27 -10.73
C LEU A 245 -14.61 -5.68 -11.30
N PRO A 246 -14.29 -6.78 -10.59
CA PRO A 246 -13.71 -6.84 -9.23
C PRO A 246 -12.22 -6.48 -9.19
N LEU A 247 -11.71 -6.14 -8.00
CA LEU A 247 -10.30 -5.81 -7.83
C LEU A 247 -9.39 -7.00 -8.13
N PRO A 248 -8.25 -6.79 -8.80
CA PRO A 248 -7.29 -7.84 -9.04
C PRO A 248 -6.77 -8.40 -7.70
N LYS A 249 -6.76 -9.72 -7.57
CA LYS A 249 -5.99 -10.43 -6.56
C LYS A 249 -4.75 -10.97 -7.26
N LEU A 250 -3.57 -10.87 -6.61
CA LEU A 250 -2.39 -11.60 -7.08
C LEU A 250 -2.78 -13.07 -7.18
N ALA A 251 -2.67 -13.65 -8.38
CA ALA A 251 -2.85 -15.07 -8.56
C ALA A 251 -1.84 -15.78 -7.65
N VAL A 252 -2.31 -16.65 -6.76
CA VAL A 252 -1.43 -17.58 -6.08
C VAL A 252 -0.89 -18.48 -7.20
N ILE A 253 0.39 -18.35 -7.54
CA ILE A 253 1.05 -19.30 -8.41
C ILE A 253 1.11 -20.61 -7.62
N SER A 254 0.07 -21.43 -7.74
CA SER A 254 0.11 -22.83 -7.35
C SER A 254 1.05 -23.52 -8.34
N LYS A 255 2.25 -23.86 -7.88
CA LYS A 255 3.05 -24.92 -8.51
C LYS A 255 2.38 -26.26 -8.27
#